data_AF-A0A7S3E9A9-F1
#
_entry.id   AF-A0A7S3E9A9-F1
#
_cell.length_a   1.000
_cell.length_b   1.000
_cell.length_c   1.000
_cell.angle_alpha   90.00
_cell.angle_beta   90.00
_cell.angle_gamma   90.00
#
_symmetry.space_group_name_H-M   'P 1'
#
loop_
_entity.id
_entity.type
_entity.pdbx_description
1 polymer ?
#
loop_
_entity_poly.entity_id
_entity_poly.type
_entity_poly.pdbx_seq_one_letter_code
_entity_poly.pdbx_strand_id
1 'polypeptide(L)'
;MRARERHIPTETIHNASIMNAIGVCGLQLYRYGEAVSIALFTENWRPDSWYDKIKANLKLGLHTLCLLDIKVKEPSLEALARGKKVYENPRFMTIREAIEQLLEVESKRTEEVYGEDTFCVGLARVGGSDQVVASGSMRRLSEYDFGGPLHSLVIPGEMHFLEEQFVRSFSVED
;
A
#
# COMPACT_ATOMS: atom_id res chain seq x y z
N MET A 1 -4.03 -14.04 21.44
CA MET A 1 -3.99 -15.52 21.45
C MET A 1 -3.05 -16.01 22.54
N ARG A 2 -1.72 -15.91 22.38
CA ARG A 2 -0.72 -16.39 23.36
C ARG A 2 -0.93 -15.97 24.82
N ALA A 3 -1.21 -14.69 25.10
CA ALA A 3 -1.46 -14.21 26.47
C ALA A 3 -2.75 -14.81 27.06
N ARG A 4 -3.82 -14.91 26.26
CA ARG A 4 -5.08 -15.55 26.66
C ARG A 4 -4.90 -17.05 26.92
N GLU A 5 -4.17 -17.76 26.06
CA GLU A 5 -3.84 -19.19 26.23
C GLU A 5 -3.07 -19.46 27.53
N ARG A 6 -2.31 -18.47 28.02
CA ARG A 6 -1.56 -18.54 29.28
C ARG A 6 -2.28 -17.88 30.45
N HIS A 7 -3.54 -17.49 30.27
CA HIS A 7 -4.34 -16.77 31.28
C HIS A 7 -3.66 -15.51 31.84
N ILE A 8 -2.85 -14.83 31.03
CA ILE A 8 -2.20 -13.56 31.40
C ILE A 8 -3.20 -12.43 31.13
N PRO A 9 -3.55 -11.60 32.14
CA PRO A 9 -4.40 -10.43 31.94
C PRO A 9 -3.76 -9.43 30.97
N THR A 10 -4.57 -8.89 30.06
CA THR A 10 -4.14 -7.89 29.08
C THR A 10 -5.17 -6.77 28.98
N GLU A 11 -4.70 -5.55 28.77
CA GLU A 11 -5.52 -4.37 28.46
C GLU A 11 -5.11 -3.80 27.10
N THR A 12 -6.08 -3.31 26.33
CA THR A 12 -5.83 -2.69 25.01
C THR A 12 -5.95 -1.17 25.13
N ILE A 13 -4.90 -0.46 24.74
CA ILE A 13 -4.90 1.00 24.61
C ILE A 13 -4.92 1.34 23.12
N HIS A 14 -5.95 2.07 22.68
CA HIS A 14 -6.14 2.43 21.28
C HIS A 14 -5.30 3.65 20.87
N ASN A 15 -4.99 3.76 19.57
CA ASN A 15 -4.30 4.89 18.96
C ASN A 15 -4.69 5.04 17.48
N ALA A 16 -4.19 6.08 16.80
CA ALA A 16 -4.37 6.29 15.37
C ALA A 16 -3.76 5.15 14.53
N SER A 17 -4.31 4.91 13.34
CA SER A 17 -3.88 3.87 12.40
C SER A 17 -3.89 4.41 10.98
N ILE A 18 -3.08 3.84 10.08
CA ILE A 18 -3.21 4.18 8.66
C ILE A 18 -4.60 3.83 8.11
N MET A 19 -5.26 2.81 8.70
CA MET A 19 -6.59 2.35 8.29
C MET A 19 -7.67 3.44 8.41
N ASN A 20 -7.54 4.38 9.36
CA ASN A 20 -8.47 5.50 9.50
C ASN A 20 -7.85 6.82 9.03
N ALA A 21 -6.54 7.01 9.21
CA ALA A 21 -5.85 8.23 8.78
C ALA A 21 -5.82 8.41 7.25
N ILE A 22 -6.01 7.34 6.48
CA ILE A 22 -6.08 7.40 5.01
C ILE A 22 -7.16 8.35 4.49
N GLY A 23 -8.20 8.64 5.29
CA GLY A 23 -9.26 9.60 4.93
C GLY A 23 -8.74 11.02 4.65
N VAL A 24 -7.48 11.32 4.97
CA VAL A 24 -6.80 12.57 4.59
C VAL A 24 -6.73 12.78 3.07
N CYS A 25 -6.84 11.73 2.25
CA CYS A 25 -6.95 11.87 0.79
C CYS A 25 -8.35 12.30 0.30
N GLY A 26 -9.34 12.41 1.20
CA GLY A 26 -10.70 12.85 0.87
C GLY A 26 -11.65 11.74 0.41
N LEU A 27 -11.17 10.50 0.32
CA LEU A 27 -12.02 9.34 0.03
C LEU A 27 -12.78 8.90 1.28
N GLN A 28 -14.03 8.49 1.09
CA GLN A 28 -14.95 8.11 2.14
C GLN A 28 -14.49 6.79 2.77
N LEU A 29 -14.22 6.80 4.08
CA LEU A 29 -13.72 5.62 4.80
C LEU A 29 -14.66 4.40 4.70
N TYR A 30 -15.97 4.62 4.60
CA TYR A 30 -16.96 3.53 4.45
C TYR A 30 -17.04 2.95 3.03
N ARG A 31 -16.35 3.56 2.06
CA ARG A 31 -16.23 3.07 0.67
C ARG A 31 -14.96 2.25 0.44
N TYR A 32 -14.13 2.04 1.47
CA TYR A 32 -13.00 1.13 1.37
C TYR A 32 -13.46 -0.32 1.51
N GLY A 33 -13.00 -1.16 0.59
CA GLY A 33 -13.19 -2.61 0.61
C GLY A 33 -12.11 -3.33 1.43
N GLU A 34 -11.81 -4.57 1.06
CA GLU A 34 -10.74 -5.32 1.73
C GLU A 34 -9.38 -4.65 1.46
N ALA A 35 -8.69 -4.23 2.52
CA ALA A 35 -7.32 -3.72 2.39
C ALA A 35 -6.35 -4.84 2.00
N VAL A 36 -5.36 -4.51 1.19
CA VAL A 36 -4.37 -5.48 0.67
C VAL A 36 -2.97 -5.14 1.15
N SER A 37 -2.08 -6.13 1.13
CA SER A 37 -0.65 -5.95 1.38
C SER A 37 0.13 -6.33 0.12
N ILE A 38 0.93 -5.40 -0.38
CA ILE A 38 1.82 -5.61 -1.52
C ILE A 38 3.18 -6.02 -0.96
N ALA A 39 3.53 -7.30 -1.10
CA ALA A 39 4.78 -7.86 -0.60
C ALA A 39 5.93 -7.60 -1.58
N LEU A 40 7.15 -7.36 -1.09
CA LEU A 40 8.33 -7.19 -1.95
C LEU A 40 8.66 -8.50 -2.66
N PHE A 41 8.71 -8.45 -4.00
CA PHE A 41 9.21 -9.54 -4.82
C PHE A 41 10.67 -9.89 -4.51
N THR A 42 10.95 -11.18 -4.66
CA THR A 42 12.30 -11.74 -4.71
C THR A 42 12.44 -12.55 -6.00
N GLU A 43 13.65 -13.03 -6.30
CA GLU A 43 13.90 -13.83 -7.51
C GLU A 43 12.99 -15.06 -7.60
N ASN A 44 12.78 -15.75 -6.47
CA ASN A 44 12.07 -17.02 -6.40
C ASN A 44 10.66 -16.93 -5.79
N TRP A 45 10.22 -15.74 -5.38
CA TRP A 45 8.93 -15.56 -4.72
C TRP A 45 8.29 -14.22 -5.12
N ARG A 46 7.21 -14.32 -5.91
CA ARG A 46 6.46 -13.21 -6.49
C ARG A 46 4.96 -13.45 -6.31
N PRO A 47 4.42 -13.34 -5.08
CA PRO A 47 3.01 -13.58 -4.80
C PRO A 47 2.15 -12.49 -5.44
N ASP A 48 0.92 -12.79 -5.83
CA ASP A 48 0.03 -11.80 -6.44
C ASP A 48 -1.38 -11.84 -5.83
N SER A 49 -1.53 -12.38 -4.62
CA SER A 49 -2.82 -12.59 -3.95
C SER A 49 -3.62 -11.31 -3.71
N TRP A 50 -2.99 -10.14 -3.79
CA TRP A 50 -3.68 -8.85 -3.73
C TRP A 50 -4.51 -8.55 -4.99
N TYR A 51 -4.15 -9.14 -6.14
CA TYR A 51 -4.76 -8.87 -7.44
C TYR A 51 -6.27 -9.16 -7.42
N ASP A 52 -6.65 -10.37 -7.00
CA ASP A 52 -8.05 -10.79 -6.95
C ASP A 52 -8.88 -9.95 -5.96
N LYS A 53 -8.26 -9.46 -4.90
CA LYS A 53 -8.91 -8.59 -3.90
C LYS A 53 -9.13 -7.18 -4.42
N ILE A 54 -8.13 -6.60 -5.09
CA ILE A 54 -8.28 -5.30 -5.79
C ILE A 54 -9.38 -5.42 -6.84
N LYS A 55 -9.36 -6.49 -7.64
CA LYS A 55 -10.40 -6.77 -8.64
C LYS A 55 -11.79 -6.86 -8.02
N ALA A 56 -11.93 -7.57 -6.90
CA ALA A 56 -13.20 -7.71 -6.20
C ALA A 56 -13.72 -6.36 -5.67
N ASN A 57 -12.84 -5.54 -5.08
CA ASN A 57 -13.19 -4.20 -4.61
C ASN A 57 -13.63 -3.31 -5.78
N LEU A 58 -12.85 -3.24 -6.85
CA LEU A 58 -13.16 -2.44 -8.04
C LEU A 58 -14.50 -2.84 -8.68
N LYS A 59 -14.78 -4.15 -8.77
CA LYS A 59 -16.07 -4.67 -9.27
C LYS A 59 -17.27 -4.18 -8.43
N LEU A 60 -17.07 -3.91 -7.14
CA LEU A 60 -18.08 -3.39 -6.23
C LEU A 60 -18.04 -1.85 -6.11
N GLY A 61 -17.16 -1.19 -6.87
CA GLY A 61 -16.92 0.25 -6.78
C GLY A 61 -16.18 0.70 -5.52
N LEU A 62 -15.63 -0.22 -4.72
CA LEU A 62 -14.95 0.08 -3.46
C LEU A 62 -13.50 0.51 -3.69
N HIS A 63 -13.02 1.47 -2.89
CA HIS A 63 -11.61 1.84 -2.87
C HIS A 63 -10.77 0.75 -2.20
N THR A 64 -9.53 0.61 -2.64
CA THR A 64 -8.59 -0.34 -2.03
C THR A 64 -7.42 0.40 -1.40
N LEU A 65 -7.23 0.22 -0.10
CA LEU A 65 -5.99 0.61 0.58
C LEU A 65 -4.94 -0.49 0.37
N CYS A 66 -3.85 -0.14 -0.32
CA CYS A 66 -2.68 -0.97 -0.52
C CYS A 66 -1.61 -0.61 0.52
N LEU A 67 -1.45 -1.48 1.52
CA LEU A 67 -0.35 -1.42 2.47
C LEU A 67 0.93 -1.95 1.80
N LEU A 68 2.02 -1.20 1.92
CA LEU A 68 3.28 -1.52 1.25
C LEU A 68 4.24 -2.21 2.22
N ASP A 69 4.99 -3.18 1.71
CA ASP A 69 5.85 -4.04 2.54
C ASP A 69 6.91 -3.28 3.33
N ILE A 70 7.22 -3.82 4.52
CA ILE A 70 8.23 -3.29 5.43
C ILE A 70 9.09 -4.46 5.90
N LYS A 71 10.33 -4.50 5.46
CA LYS A 71 11.33 -5.50 5.84
C LYS A 71 12.32 -4.88 6.80
N VAL A 72 12.13 -5.12 8.09
CA VAL A 72 12.99 -4.61 9.16
C VAL A 72 13.58 -5.79 9.92
N LYS A 73 14.91 -5.79 10.10
CA LYS A 73 15.63 -6.86 10.83
C LYS A 73 15.37 -8.26 10.25
N GLU A 74 15.30 -8.38 8.93
CA GLU A 74 15.32 -9.70 8.30
C GLU A 74 16.73 -10.29 8.41
N PRO A 75 16.88 -11.52 8.93
CA PRO A 75 18.17 -12.19 8.92
C PRO A 75 18.56 -12.53 7.49
N SER A 76 19.77 -12.16 7.08
CA SER A 76 20.33 -12.55 5.78
C SER A 76 20.32 -14.07 5.67
N LEU A 77 19.65 -14.59 4.64
CA LEU A 77 19.53 -16.03 4.39
C LEU A 77 20.91 -16.69 4.25
N GLU A 78 21.86 -16.00 3.60
CA GLU A 78 23.23 -16.48 3.45
C GLU A 78 23.98 -16.53 4.79
N ALA A 79 23.84 -15.50 5.62
CA ALA A 79 24.45 -15.48 6.94
C ALA A 79 23.83 -16.56 7.83
N LEU A 80 22.51 -16.71 7.78
CA LEU A 80 21.76 -17.70 8.54
C LEU A 80 22.15 -19.13 8.14
N ALA A 81 22.30 -19.41 6.85
CA ALA A 81 22.80 -20.68 6.32
C ALA A 81 24.22 -21.00 6.80
N ARG A 82 25.02 -19.97 7.13
CA ARG A 82 26.37 -20.08 7.72
C ARG A 82 26.39 -19.98 9.25
N GLY A 83 25.23 -20.05 9.91
CA GLY A 83 25.09 -20.00 11.37
C GLY A 83 25.33 -18.61 12.00
N LYS A 84 25.41 -17.55 11.20
CA LYS A 84 25.60 -16.17 11.65
C LYS A 84 24.29 -15.38 11.52
N LYS A 85 23.90 -14.66 12.57
CA LYS A 85 22.78 -13.71 12.49
C LYS A 85 23.31 -12.35 12.06
N VAL A 86 23.23 -12.08 10.76
CA VAL A 86 23.46 -10.74 10.22
C VAL A 86 22.12 -10.24 9.73
N TYR A 87 21.74 -9.04 10.15
CA TYR A 87 20.48 -8.41 9.74
C TYR A 87 20.72 -7.55 8.52
N GLU A 88 19.82 -7.64 7.56
CA GLU A 88 19.83 -6.74 6.41
C GLU A 88 19.37 -5.33 6.80
N ASN A 89 19.76 -4.35 5.98
CA ASN A 89 19.28 -2.99 6.14
C ASN A 89 17.75 -2.94 6.00
N PRO A 90 17.06 -2.11 6.79
CA PRO A 90 15.63 -1.90 6.64
C PRO A 90 15.27 -1.53 5.20
N ARG A 91 14.31 -2.24 4.61
CA ARG A 91 13.72 -1.91 3.32
C ARG A 91 12.25 -1.57 3.52
N PHE A 92 11.84 -0.45 2.94
CA PHE A 92 10.47 0.02 2.95
C PHE A 92 10.04 0.18 1.50
N MET A 93 8.99 -0.53 1.10
CA MET A 93 8.51 -0.47 -0.26
C MET A 93 8.00 0.94 -0.58
N THR A 94 8.51 1.51 -1.67
CA THR A 94 8.07 2.79 -2.22
C THR A 94 6.82 2.63 -3.07
N ILE A 95 6.12 3.75 -3.37
CA ILE A 95 4.96 3.73 -4.26
C ILE A 95 5.39 3.34 -5.68
N ARG A 96 6.57 3.79 -6.12
CA ARG A 96 7.19 3.37 -7.39
C ARG A 96 7.33 1.85 -7.48
N GLU A 97 7.99 1.22 -6.51
CA GLU A 97 8.18 -0.25 -6.48
C GLU A 97 6.84 -1.00 -6.39
N ALA A 98 5.85 -0.46 -5.69
CA ALA A 98 4.53 -1.04 -5.61
C ALA A 98 3.81 -1.01 -6.96
N ILE A 99 3.85 0.13 -7.65
CA ILE A 99 3.26 0.32 -8.98
C ILE A 99 3.95 -0.58 -10.01
N GLU A 100 5.28 -0.66 -10.00
CA GLU A 100 6.04 -1.57 -10.87
C GLU A 100 5.59 -3.03 -10.70
N GLN A 101 5.42 -3.49 -9.46
CA GLN A 101 4.95 -4.86 -9.18
C GLN A 101 3.48 -5.07 -9.55
N LEU A 102 2.61 -4.07 -9.35
CA LEU A 102 1.22 -4.12 -9.81
C LEU A 102 1.19 -4.30 -11.33
N LEU A 103 1.88 -3.45 -12.08
CA LEU A 103 1.92 -3.51 -13.55
C LEU A 103 2.57 -4.81 -14.06
N GLU A 104 3.60 -5.32 -13.37
CA GLU A 104 4.18 -6.63 -13.68
C GLU A 104 3.14 -7.75 -13.54
N VAL A 105 2.36 -7.76 -12.46
CA VAL A 105 1.30 -8.76 -12.27
C VAL A 105 0.21 -8.61 -13.32
N GLU A 106 -0.25 -7.39 -13.60
CA GLU A 106 -1.24 -7.13 -14.66
C GLU A 106 -0.76 -7.69 -16.01
N SER A 107 0.49 -7.43 -16.41
CA SER A 107 1.03 -7.94 -17.68
C SER A 107 1.03 -9.47 -17.79
N LYS A 108 1.03 -10.19 -16.65
CA LYS A 108 0.95 -11.66 -16.61
C LYS A 108 -0.48 -12.16 -16.54
N ARG A 109 -1.35 -11.47 -15.81
CA ARG A 109 -2.75 -11.84 -15.61
C ARG A 109 -3.61 -11.47 -16.82
N THR A 110 -3.35 -10.31 -17.43
CA THR A 110 -4.05 -9.78 -18.61
C THR A 110 -5.56 -9.72 -18.42
N GLU A 111 -6.02 -9.39 -17.22
CA GLU A 111 -7.45 -9.34 -16.87
C GLU A 111 -8.00 -7.91 -16.86
N GLU A 112 -7.17 -6.92 -17.20
CA GLU A 112 -7.50 -5.50 -17.35
C GLU A 112 -8.07 -4.89 -16.06
N VAL A 113 -7.52 -5.28 -14.91
CA VAL A 113 -8.01 -4.80 -13.60
C VAL A 113 -7.52 -3.39 -13.32
N TYR A 114 -6.29 -3.09 -13.70
CA TYR A 114 -5.69 -1.75 -13.66
C TYR A 114 -4.57 -1.66 -14.71
N GLY A 115 -4.02 -0.48 -14.93
CA GLY A 115 -2.94 -0.24 -15.88
C GLY A 115 -2.24 1.09 -15.63
N GLU A 116 -1.34 1.47 -16.53
CA GLU A 116 -0.51 2.67 -16.39
C GLU A 116 -1.35 3.96 -16.22
N ASP A 117 -2.53 4.00 -16.81
CA ASP A 117 -3.44 5.15 -16.77
C ASP A 117 -4.48 5.07 -15.63
N THR A 118 -4.46 4.00 -14.82
CA THR A 118 -5.35 3.88 -13.66
C THR A 118 -5.05 4.99 -12.65
N PHE A 119 -6.08 5.76 -12.32
CA PHE A 119 -6.00 6.81 -11.30
C PHE A 119 -5.77 6.19 -9.92
N CYS A 120 -4.85 6.79 -9.17
CA CYS A 120 -4.44 6.34 -7.84
C CYS A 120 -4.19 7.56 -6.93
N VAL A 121 -4.09 7.30 -5.63
CA VAL A 121 -3.60 8.28 -4.65
C VAL A 121 -2.43 7.66 -3.88
N GLY A 122 -1.26 8.27 -4.01
CA GLY A 122 -0.09 7.94 -3.22
C GLY A 122 -0.05 8.80 -1.96
N LEU A 123 0.28 8.19 -0.82
CA LEU A 123 0.48 8.89 0.44
C LEU A 123 1.77 8.46 1.09
N ALA A 124 2.48 9.41 1.68
CA ALA A 124 3.68 9.17 2.46
C ALA A 124 3.62 9.91 3.79
N ARG A 125 4.14 9.26 4.84
CA ARG A 125 4.31 9.82 6.19
C ARG A 125 3.01 10.40 6.76
N VAL A 126 1.89 9.71 6.54
CA VAL A 126 0.57 10.13 7.03
C VAL A 126 0.59 10.36 8.54
N GLY A 127 0.13 11.54 8.96
CA GLY A 127 0.16 12.00 10.36
C GLY A 127 1.45 12.73 10.77
N GLY A 128 2.47 12.77 9.92
CA GLY A 128 3.68 13.57 10.10
C GLY A 128 3.51 15.02 9.66
N SER A 129 4.38 15.92 10.13
CA SER A 129 4.41 17.32 9.71
C SER A 129 4.83 17.50 8.25
N ASP A 130 5.51 16.50 7.69
CA ASP A 130 6.01 16.43 6.32
C ASP A 130 5.24 15.38 5.49
N GLN A 131 3.97 15.11 5.85
CA GLN A 131 3.06 14.24 5.10
C GLN A 131 2.94 14.70 3.65
N VAL A 132 2.91 13.75 2.73
CA VAL A 132 2.68 13.97 1.31
C VAL A 132 1.45 13.19 0.86
N VAL A 133 0.58 13.85 0.09
CA VAL A 133 -0.55 13.24 -0.62
C VAL A 133 -0.46 13.72 -2.06
N ALA A 134 -0.43 12.79 -3.00
CA ALA A 134 -0.41 13.07 -4.43
C ALA A 134 -1.35 12.12 -5.16
N SER A 135 -2.05 12.61 -6.17
CA SER A 135 -2.98 11.83 -6.98
C SER A 135 -2.67 11.96 -8.47
N GLY A 136 -2.96 10.92 -9.23
CA GLY A 136 -2.62 10.86 -10.65
C GLY A 136 -2.67 9.43 -11.16
N SER A 137 -2.31 9.23 -12.42
CA SER A 137 -2.19 7.88 -12.97
C SER A 137 -1.03 7.13 -12.32
N MET A 138 -1.08 5.79 -12.34
CA MET A 138 0.03 4.94 -11.89
C MET A 138 1.35 5.36 -12.54
N ARG A 139 1.36 5.66 -13.85
CA ARG A 139 2.53 6.18 -14.58
C ARG A 139 3.11 7.43 -13.92
N ARG A 140 2.27 8.39 -13.53
CA ARG A 140 2.74 9.66 -12.95
C ARG A 140 3.19 9.49 -11.51
N LEU A 141 2.47 8.71 -10.72
CA LEU A 141 2.84 8.46 -9.33
C LEU A 141 4.10 7.59 -9.21
N SER A 142 4.42 6.74 -10.20
CA SER A 142 5.68 6.00 -10.18
C SER A 142 6.88 6.93 -10.40
N GLU A 143 6.70 8.07 -11.08
CA GLU A 143 7.74 9.06 -11.34
C GLU A 143 7.88 10.11 -10.23
N TYR A 144 6.81 10.37 -9.48
CA TYR A 144 6.75 11.39 -8.42
C TYR A 144 7.62 11.05 -7.20
N ASP A 145 8.33 12.06 -6.66
CA ASP A 145 9.13 11.92 -5.44
C ASP A 145 8.27 12.14 -4.19
N PHE A 146 7.90 11.03 -3.55
CA PHE A 146 7.17 11.05 -2.28
C PHE A 146 8.05 11.33 -1.06
N GLY A 147 9.38 11.34 -1.21
CA GLY A 147 10.33 11.43 -0.11
C GLY A 147 10.51 10.09 0.64
N GLY A 148 10.78 10.18 1.95
CA GLY A 148 11.08 9.02 2.79
C GLY A 148 9.86 8.19 3.24
N PRO A 149 10.07 6.97 3.75
CA PRO A 149 9.00 6.09 4.23
C PRO A 149 8.28 6.65 5.47
N LEU A 150 7.10 6.18 5.86
CA LEU A 150 6.32 5.05 5.29
C LEU A 150 5.37 5.49 4.19
N HIS A 151 5.18 4.63 3.19
CA HIS A 151 4.29 4.89 2.05
C HIS A 151 3.06 3.98 2.05
N SER A 152 1.99 4.45 1.43
CA SER A 152 0.75 3.70 1.14
C SER A 152 0.19 4.15 -0.20
N LEU A 153 -0.51 3.25 -0.89
CA LEU A 153 -1.17 3.54 -2.16
C LEU A 153 -2.67 3.27 -2.02
N VAL A 154 -3.50 4.08 -2.65
CA VAL A 154 -4.93 3.84 -2.77
C VAL A 154 -5.28 3.72 -4.24
N ILE A 155 -6.01 2.66 -4.58
CA ILE A 155 -6.65 2.48 -5.88
C ILE A 155 -8.15 2.74 -5.68
N PRO A 156 -8.67 3.91 -6.08
CA PRO A 156 -10.09 4.22 -5.91
C PRO A 156 -10.96 3.34 -6.81
N GLY A 157 -12.09 2.86 -6.28
CA GLY A 157 -13.21 2.39 -7.09
C GLY A 157 -14.05 3.57 -7.61
N GLU A 158 -15.38 3.39 -7.64
CA GLU A 158 -16.31 4.45 -8.01
C GLU A 158 -16.27 5.58 -6.98
N MET A 159 -16.01 6.80 -7.44
CA MET A 159 -15.92 8.00 -6.63
C MET A 159 -17.18 8.85 -6.79
N HIS A 160 -17.65 9.43 -5.69
CA HIS A 160 -18.62 10.50 -5.72
C HIS A 160 -17.97 11.79 -6.24
N PHE A 161 -18.74 12.69 -6.88
CA PHE A 161 -18.17 13.92 -7.49
C PHE A 161 -17.38 14.79 -6.50
N LEU A 162 -17.76 14.81 -5.22
CA LEU A 162 -17.02 15.51 -4.16
C LEU A 162 -15.69 14.84 -3.84
N GLU A 163 -15.63 13.51 -3.87
CA GLU A 163 -14.39 12.77 -3.70
C GLU A 163 -13.45 13.06 -4.87
N GLU A 164 -13.96 13.00 -6.10
CA GLU A 164 -13.20 13.35 -7.31
C GLU A 164 -12.63 14.77 -7.24
N GLN A 165 -13.45 15.74 -6.84
CA GLN A 165 -13.02 17.12 -6.69
C GLN A 165 -11.90 17.25 -5.64
N PHE A 166 -12.03 16.55 -4.52
CA PHE A 166 -11.06 16.62 -3.44
C PHE A 166 -9.74 15.94 -3.81
N VAL A 167 -9.77 14.72 -4.35
CA VAL A 167 -8.54 14.01 -4.75
C VAL A 167 -7.78 14.79 -5.82
N ARG A 168 -8.48 15.40 -6.78
CA ARG A 168 -7.87 16.24 -7.81
C ARG A 168 -7.14 17.47 -7.27
N SER A 169 -7.45 17.93 -6.06
CA SER A 169 -6.67 19.00 -5.42
C SER A 169 -5.23 18.59 -5.09
N PHE A 170 -4.96 17.28 -5.04
CA PHE A 170 -3.62 16.69 -4.93
C PHE A 170 -3.04 16.23 -6.26
N SER A 171 -3.66 16.60 -7.39
CA SER A 171 -3.22 16.11 -8.70
C SER A 171 -1.79 16.56 -9.00
N VAL A 172 -0.95 15.61 -9.39
CA VAL A 172 0.38 15.88 -9.92
C VAL A 172 0.29 15.93 -11.45
N GLU A 173 -0.20 17.06 -11.97
CA GLU A 173 -0.13 17.38 -13.41
C GLU A 173 1.07 18.31 -13.69
N ASP A 174 1.50 18.35 -14.96
CA ASP A 174 2.52 19.27 -15.49
C ASP A 174 2.00 20.74 -15.50
#